data_AF-A0A968ZQ08-F1
#
_entry.id   AF-A0A968ZQ08-F1
#
_cell.length_a   1.000
_cell.length_b   1.000
_cell.length_c   1.000
_cell.angle_alpha   90.00
_cell.angle_beta   90.00
_cell.angle_gamma   90.00
#
_symmetry.space_group_name_H-M   'P 1'
#
loop_
_entity.id
_entity.type
_entity.pdbx_description
1 polymer ?
#
loop_
_entity_poly.entity_id
_entity_poly.type
_entity_poly.pdbx_seq_one_letter_code
_entity_poly.pdbx_strand_id
1 'polypeptide(L)'
;MSLKVGDRRVRFVLMYEGTSEGTSQIKYITLIRETQTGGTVFGGTVFGGTVFDEPLLRTQQLIEYFKGILTVLYADMRPMACGYSEWLGGMTSGGGLVLNIQEYGQEYRQANDQEWAQAGGEHDGAFAQELSLSNNAPPDMTFSYVQPVRLLGDLTYRLIPLPNGAYCLIPETIEKHHAFRIEVGWLRADGDRSRLIRYYDNRGVWTASALIEDRLAA
;
A
#
# COMPACT_ATOMS: atom_id res chain seq x y z
N MET A 1 7.37 -2.72 8.35
CA MET A 1 6.26 -3.31 7.58
C MET A 1 6.69 -4.68 7.05
N SER A 2 5.81 -5.67 6.98
CA SER A 2 6.19 -7.05 6.64
C SER A 2 5.15 -7.70 5.73
N LEU A 3 5.59 -8.28 4.63
CA LEU A 3 4.77 -9.10 3.73
C LEU A 3 5.29 -10.54 3.77
N LYS A 4 4.39 -11.52 3.80
CA LYS A 4 4.73 -12.95 3.84
C LYS A 4 3.96 -13.68 2.75
N VAL A 5 4.66 -14.48 1.96
CA VAL A 5 4.08 -15.36 0.94
C VAL A 5 4.72 -16.74 1.09
N GLY A 6 3.92 -17.76 1.41
CA GLY A 6 4.42 -19.10 1.70
C GLY A 6 5.44 -19.11 2.85
N ASP A 7 6.63 -19.65 2.59
CA ASP A 7 7.78 -19.74 3.49
C ASP A 7 8.69 -18.50 3.45
N ARG A 8 8.39 -17.51 2.60
CA ARG A 8 9.19 -16.30 2.41
C ARG A 8 8.55 -15.07 3.04
N ARG A 9 9.41 -14.18 3.52
CA ARG A 9 9.00 -12.91 4.13
C ARG A 9 9.95 -11.80 3.70
N VAL A 10 9.36 -10.67 3.29
CA VAL A 10 10.08 -9.40 3.11
C VAL A 10 9.67 -8.43 4.20
N ARG A 11 10.66 -7.85 4.89
CA ARG A 11 10.44 -6.82 5.90
C ARG A 11 11.13 -5.53 5.49
N PHE A 12 10.40 -4.45 5.65
CA PHE A 12 10.81 -3.10 5.33
C PHE A 12 10.91 -2.30 6.62
N VAL A 13 12.07 -1.70 6.85
CA VAL A 13 12.29 -0.68 7.87
C VAL A 13 12.60 0.62 7.15
N LEU A 14 11.75 1.62 7.32
CA LEU A 14 11.93 2.95 6.73
C LEU A 14 12.25 3.91 7.86
N MET A 15 13.35 4.64 7.73
CA MET A 15 13.78 5.61 8.72
C MET A 15 13.76 7.01 8.12
N TYR A 16 12.97 7.89 8.72
CA TYR A 16 12.95 9.31 8.41
C TYR A 16 13.84 10.08 9.39
N GLU A 17 14.45 11.14 8.90
CA GLU A 17 15.23 12.09 9.70
C GLU A 17 14.56 13.46 9.65
N GLY A 18 14.48 14.12 10.81
CA GLY A 18 13.96 15.47 10.91
C GLY A 18 14.95 16.49 10.32
N THR A 19 14.41 17.49 9.64
CA THR A 19 15.19 18.61 9.09
C THR A 19 15.14 19.82 10.04
N SER A 20 16.04 20.78 9.86
CA SER A 20 16.00 22.05 10.59
C SER A 20 14.74 22.88 10.32
N GLU A 21 14.08 22.63 9.19
CA GLU A 21 12.83 23.29 8.78
C GLU A 21 11.59 22.65 9.41
N GLY A 22 11.77 21.60 10.21
CA GLY A 22 10.68 20.89 10.88
C GLY A 22 9.92 19.93 9.97
N THR A 23 10.47 19.60 8.79
CA THR A 23 9.98 18.51 7.94
C THR A 23 10.73 17.21 8.26
N SER A 24 10.33 16.09 7.66
CA SER A 24 11.09 14.85 7.73
C SER A 24 11.33 14.26 6.34
N GLN A 25 12.53 13.74 6.11
CA GLN A 25 12.93 13.14 4.83
C GLN A 25 13.45 11.72 5.03
N ILE A 26 13.33 10.87 4.02
CA ILE A 26 13.81 9.49 4.09
C ILE A 26 15.35 9.48 4.22
N LYS A 27 15.87 8.84 5.28
CA LYS A 27 17.30 8.68 5.52
C LYS A 27 17.82 7.35 4.96
N TYR A 28 17.13 6.26 5.28
CA TYR A 28 17.47 4.94 4.77
C TYR A 28 16.28 4.00 4.77
N ILE A 29 16.40 2.96 3.95
CA ILE A 29 15.47 1.83 3.88
C ILE A 29 16.27 0.55 4.09
N THR A 30 15.85 -0.27 5.05
CA THR A 30 16.38 -1.62 5.22
C THR A 30 15.38 -2.62 4.67
N LEU A 31 15.80 -3.38 3.66
CA LEU A 31 15.08 -4.55 3.15
C LEU A 31 15.68 -5.82 3.77
N ILE A 32 14.87 -6.53 4.54
CA ILE A 32 15.23 -7.82 5.13
C ILE A 32 14.45 -8.90 4.38
N ARG A 33 15.17 -9.86 3.81
CA ARG A 33 14.62 -11.00 3.07
C ARG A 33 14.88 -12.26 3.86
N GLU A 34 13.84 -13.03 4.15
CA GLU A 34 13.91 -14.22 4.98
C GLU A 34 13.16 -15.38 4.32
N THR A 35 13.77 -16.56 4.40
CA THR A 35 13.13 -17.84 4.06
C THR A 35 13.11 -18.67 5.33
N GLN A 36 11.97 -19.28 5.66
CA GLN A 36 11.86 -20.17 6.80
C GLN A 36 12.77 -21.40 6.59
N THR A 37 13.69 -21.64 7.53
CA THR A 37 14.59 -22.80 7.47
C THR A 37 13.80 -24.07 7.76
N GLY A 38 13.97 -25.11 6.92
CA GLY A 38 13.38 -26.44 7.12
C GLY A 38 12.43 -26.93 6.02
N GLY A 39 12.05 -26.07 5.07
CA GLY A 39 11.12 -26.44 3.99
C GLY A 39 9.80 -27.02 4.51
N THR A 40 8.99 -27.57 3.61
CA THR A 40 7.88 -28.45 4.04
C THR A 40 8.45 -29.86 4.15
N VAL A 41 8.44 -30.46 5.35
CA VAL A 41 8.83 -31.86 5.52
C VAL A 41 7.57 -32.72 5.31
N PHE A 42 7.52 -33.44 4.19
CA PHE A 42 6.48 -34.44 3.95
C PHE A 42 7.18 -35.78 3.72
N GLY A 43 6.90 -36.78 4.57
CA GLY A 43 7.48 -38.12 4.45
C GLY A 43 9.01 -38.19 4.61
N GLY A 44 9.64 -37.25 5.32
CA GLY A 44 11.11 -37.24 5.54
C GLY A 44 11.92 -36.57 4.43
N THR A 45 11.27 -36.09 3.37
CA THR A 45 11.92 -35.29 2.31
C THR A 45 11.71 -33.81 2.59
N VAL A 46 12.80 -33.04 2.63
CA VAL A 46 12.76 -31.58 2.72
C VAL A 46 12.51 -31.02 1.33
N PHE A 47 11.29 -30.51 1.09
CA PHE A 47 11.02 -29.73 -0.12
C PHE A 47 11.46 -28.28 0.11
N GLY A 48 12.52 -27.89 -0.61
CA GLY A 48 12.97 -26.53 -0.97
C GLY A 48 12.75 -25.42 0.04
N GLY A 49 13.85 -24.84 0.57
CA GLY A 49 13.81 -23.44 0.99
C GLY A 49 13.80 -22.59 -0.29
N THR A 50 12.70 -21.90 -0.56
CA THR A 50 12.64 -21.07 -1.77
C THR A 50 13.59 -19.88 -1.60
N VAL A 51 14.61 -19.82 -2.47
CA VAL A 51 15.49 -18.65 -2.59
C VAL A 51 14.67 -17.53 -3.23
N PHE A 52 14.91 -16.28 -2.83
CA PHE A 52 14.37 -15.11 -3.53
C PHE A 52 14.92 -15.08 -4.96
N ASP A 53 14.10 -15.49 -5.92
CA ASP A 53 14.44 -15.58 -7.34
C ASP A 53 13.75 -14.49 -8.17
N GLU A 54 12.97 -13.61 -7.53
CA GLU A 54 12.35 -12.49 -8.24
C GLU A 54 13.43 -11.61 -8.88
N PRO A 55 13.21 -11.14 -10.12
CA PRO A 55 14.12 -10.22 -10.76
C PRO A 55 14.18 -8.89 -10.00
N LEU A 56 15.22 -8.10 -10.28
CA LEU A 56 15.25 -6.69 -9.88
C LEU A 56 14.00 -5.99 -10.43
N LEU A 57 13.29 -5.27 -9.57
CA LEU A 57 12.11 -4.53 -10.00
C LEU A 57 12.50 -3.42 -10.97
N ARG A 58 11.93 -3.48 -12.18
CA ARG A 58 12.01 -2.40 -13.17
C ARG A 58 10.72 -1.60 -13.11
N THR A 59 10.84 -0.27 -13.21
CA THR A 59 9.67 0.62 -13.17
C THR A 59 8.61 0.20 -14.19
N GLN A 60 9.01 -0.27 -15.37
CA GLN A 60 8.10 -0.76 -16.42
C GLN A 60 7.13 -1.85 -15.93
N GLN A 61 7.56 -2.70 -14.99
CA GLN A 61 6.71 -3.77 -14.44
C GLN A 61 5.58 -3.23 -13.54
N LEU A 62 5.63 -1.95 -13.16
CA LEU A 62 4.57 -1.26 -12.41
C LEU A 62 3.71 -0.37 -13.31
N ILE A 63 4.03 -0.26 -14.61
CA ILE A 63 3.30 0.49 -15.64
C ILE A 63 2.28 -0.43 -16.31
N GLU A 64 1.59 -1.21 -15.49
CA GLU A 64 0.62 -2.20 -15.94
C GLU A 64 -0.69 -1.97 -15.20
N TYR A 65 -1.75 -2.63 -15.67
CA TYR A 65 -3.03 -2.66 -14.97
C TYR A 65 -3.06 -3.83 -14.00
N PHE A 66 -3.17 -3.54 -12.70
CA PHE A 66 -3.37 -4.55 -11.66
C PHE A 66 -4.75 -4.43 -11.05
N LYS A 67 -5.33 -5.58 -10.71
CA LYS A 67 -6.60 -5.67 -9.98
C LYS A 67 -6.46 -6.67 -8.84
N GLY A 68 -7.06 -6.35 -7.70
CA GLY A 68 -6.94 -7.20 -6.52
C GLY A 68 -7.94 -6.93 -5.42
N ILE A 69 -7.68 -7.57 -4.28
CA ILE A 69 -8.50 -7.50 -3.08
C ILE A 69 -7.80 -6.64 -2.05
N LEU A 70 -8.56 -5.79 -1.37
CA LEU A 70 -8.15 -4.89 -0.32
C LEU A 70 -8.73 -5.37 1.02
N THR A 71 -7.92 -5.39 2.07
CA THR A 71 -8.36 -5.53 3.46
C THR A 71 -7.74 -4.44 4.31
N VAL A 72 -8.56 -3.72 5.07
CA VAL A 72 -8.14 -2.60 5.93
C VAL A 72 -8.43 -2.94 7.38
N LEU A 73 -7.44 -2.73 8.24
CA LEU A 73 -7.54 -2.84 9.69
C LEU A 73 -7.20 -1.50 10.33
N TYR A 74 -7.86 -1.16 11.44
CA TYR A 74 -7.38 -0.10 12.32
C TYR A 74 -6.02 -0.46 12.93
N ALA A 75 -5.32 0.53 13.48
CA ALA A 75 -4.02 0.33 14.14
C ALA A 75 -4.10 -0.64 15.34
N ASP A 76 -5.28 -0.80 15.95
CA ASP A 76 -5.55 -1.75 17.01
C ASP A 76 -5.95 -3.15 16.51
N MET A 77 -5.79 -3.41 15.22
CA MET A 77 -6.08 -4.67 14.52
C MET A 77 -7.56 -5.04 14.38
N ARG A 78 -8.49 -4.14 14.74
CA ARG A 78 -9.91 -4.37 14.43
C ARG A 78 -10.17 -4.24 12.93
N PRO A 79 -11.03 -5.09 12.33
CA PRO A 79 -11.46 -4.92 10.94
C PRO A 79 -12.08 -3.55 10.71
N MET A 80 -11.66 -2.87 9.65
CA MET A 80 -12.20 -1.57 9.25
C MET A 80 -13.01 -1.73 7.96
N ALA A 81 -12.40 -2.24 6.90
CA ALA A 81 -13.04 -2.38 5.60
C ALA A 81 -12.46 -3.54 4.78
N CYS A 82 -13.20 -3.98 3.77
CA CYS A 82 -12.68 -4.86 2.71
C CYS A 82 -13.24 -4.44 1.35
N GLY A 83 -12.55 -4.79 0.27
CA GLY A 83 -13.04 -4.54 -1.08
C GLY A 83 -11.99 -4.83 -2.15
N TYR A 84 -11.86 -3.94 -3.13
CA TYR A 84 -11.02 -4.14 -4.31
C TYR A 84 -10.04 -2.99 -4.51
N SER A 85 -8.93 -3.27 -5.18
CA SER A 85 -8.01 -2.25 -5.64
C SER A 85 -7.76 -2.38 -7.13
N GLU A 86 -7.63 -1.23 -7.78
CA GLU A 86 -7.21 -1.09 -9.15
C GLU A 86 -5.98 -0.17 -9.19
N TRP A 87 -4.97 -0.59 -9.94
CA TRP A 87 -3.74 0.17 -10.13
C TRP A 87 -3.51 0.27 -11.62
N LEU A 88 -3.41 1.48 -12.13
CA LEU A 88 -3.06 1.75 -13.51
C LEU A 88 -1.79 2.60 -13.53
N GLY A 89 -0.70 1.99 -13.97
CA GLY A 89 0.53 2.72 -14.24
C GLY A 89 0.59 3.20 -15.70
N GLY A 90 1.15 4.39 -15.92
CA GLY A 90 1.34 4.99 -17.23
C GLY A 90 2.62 5.84 -17.28
N MET A 91 2.99 6.29 -18.47
CA MET A 91 4.06 7.27 -18.66
C MET A 91 3.48 8.59 -19.16
N THR A 92 3.98 9.71 -18.64
CA THR A 92 3.73 11.02 -19.26
C THR A 92 4.54 11.16 -20.54
N SER A 93 4.11 12.07 -21.41
CA SER A 93 4.86 12.45 -22.62
C SER A 93 6.27 12.97 -22.33
N GLY A 94 6.53 13.45 -21.11
CA GLY A 94 7.85 13.89 -20.63
C GLY A 94 8.70 12.80 -19.97
N GLY A 95 8.27 11.53 -20.01
CA GLY A 95 9.01 10.41 -19.42
C GLY A 95 8.85 10.25 -17.90
N GLY A 96 7.88 10.94 -17.29
CA GLY A 96 7.51 10.74 -15.88
C GLY A 96 6.60 9.53 -15.71
N LEU A 97 6.69 8.85 -14.55
CA LEU A 97 5.77 7.78 -14.18
C LEU A 97 4.48 8.38 -13.60
N VAL A 98 3.34 7.97 -14.14
CA VAL A 98 2.02 8.24 -13.57
C VAL A 98 1.50 6.95 -12.96
N LEU A 99 1.06 7.01 -11.72
CA LEU A 99 0.30 5.95 -11.09
C LEU A 99 -1.07 6.52 -10.80
N ASN A 100 -2.12 5.84 -11.24
CA ASN A 100 -3.49 6.08 -10.81
C ASN A 100 -3.91 4.86 -9.98
N ILE A 101 -4.15 5.06 -8.69
CA ILE A 101 -4.44 4.00 -7.74
C ILE A 101 -5.83 4.27 -7.17
N GLN A 102 -6.72 3.30 -7.33
CA GLN A 102 -8.07 3.33 -6.83
C GLN A 102 -8.29 2.16 -5.87
N GLU A 103 -8.90 2.46 -4.73
CA GLU A 103 -9.14 1.51 -3.66
C GLU A 103 -10.59 1.68 -3.21
N TYR A 104 -11.37 0.61 -3.39
CA TYR A 104 -12.80 0.55 -3.13
C TYR A 104 -13.03 -0.38 -1.95
N GLY A 105 -13.79 0.06 -0.95
CA GLY A 105 -14.05 -0.78 0.22
C GLY A 105 -15.41 -0.51 0.84
N GLN A 106 -15.94 -1.49 1.57
CA GLN A 106 -17.09 -1.31 2.43
C GLN A 106 -16.66 -1.48 3.88
N GLU A 107 -17.13 -0.58 4.74
CA GLU A 107 -16.89 -0.69 6.18
C GLU A 107 -17.55 -1.93 6.76
N TYR A 108 -16.88 -2.58 7.70
CA TYR A 108 -17.49 -3.60 8.52
C TYR A 108 -18.50 -2.95 9.46
N ARG A 109 -19.79 -2.99 9.12
CA ARG A 109 -20.86 -2.63 10.07
C ARG A 109 -20.92 -3.70 11.15
N GLN A 110 -20.69 -3.32 12.41
CA GLN A 110 -20.92 -4.21 13.53
C GLN A 110 -22.43 -4.24 13.82
N ALA A 111 -22.99 -5.41 14.10
CA ALA A 111 -24.42 -5.57 14.41
C ALA A 111 -24.85 -4.87 15.73
N ASN A 112 -23.93 -4.20 16.45
CA ASN A 112 -24.16 -3.60 17.77
C ASN A 112 -23.95 -2.07 17.80
N ASP A 113 -23.96 -1.38 16.66
CA ASP A 113 -23.74 0.08 16.57
C ASP A 113 -24.87 0.95 17.22
N GLN A 114 -25.78 0.36 18.01
CA GLN A 114 -26.80 1.11 18.75
C GLN A 114 -26.31 1.74 20.06
N GLU A 115 -25.17 1.32 20.63
CA GLU A 115 -24.70 1.86 21.94
C GLU A 115 -23.73 3.04 21.83
N TRP A 116 -23.17 3.32 20.66
CA TRP A 116 -22.13 4.36 20.48
C TRP A 116 -22.70 5.65 19.85
N ALA A 117 -23.96 5.61 19.40
CA ALA A 117 -24.67 6.71 18.72
C ALA A 117 -25.17 7.84 19.65
N GLN A 118 -24.88 7.82 20.95
CA GLN A 118 -25.31 8.87 21.89
C GLN A 118 -24.27 9.98 22.15
N ALA A 119 -23.08 9.92 21.52
CA ALA A 119 -22.17 11.06 21.48
C ALA A 119 -22.40 11.82 20.16
N GLY A 120 -23.31 12.80 20.19
CA GLY A 120 -23.78 13.57 19.03
C GLY A 120 -22.70 14.41 18.34
N GLY A 121 -21.91 13.78 17.47
CA GLY A 121 -21.14 14.44 16.43
C GLY A 121 -21.67 13.99 15.07
N GLU A 122 -22.17 14.93 14.26
CA GLU A 122 -22.37 14.72 12.83
C GLU A 122 -21.04 14.28 12.20
N HIS A 123 -20.88 12.99 11.94
CA HIS A 123 -19.75 12.46 11.18
C HIS A 123 -20.21 12.16 9.76
N ASP A 124 -20.29 13.23 8.97
CA ASP A 124 -20.34 13.20 7.51
C ASP A 124 -18.95 12.72 7.02
N GLY A 125 -18.77 11.40 6.95
CA GLY A 125 -17.46 10.74 6.85
C GLY A 125 -17.25 9.98 5.54
N ALA A 126 -17.64 10.56 4.40
CA ALA A 126 -17.33 10.00 3.09
C ALA A 126 -15.90 10.38 2.67
N PHE A 127 -15.23 9.45 2.01
CA PHE A 127 -13.81 9.39 2.10
C PHE A 127 -13.22 8.96 0.71
N ALA A 128 -12.42 9.79 -0.01
CA ALA A 128 -11.75 9.46 -1.30
C ALA A 128 -10.42 10.21 -1.57
N GLN A 129 -9.39 9.54 -2.11
CA GLN A 129 -8.25 10.21 -2.75
C GLN A 129 -7.82 9.46 -4.01
N GLU A 130 -7.66 10.24 -5.07
CA GLU A 130 -6.93 9.89 -6.28
C GLU A 130 -5.46 10.25 -6.05
N LEU A 131 -4.56 9.28 -5.95
CA LEU A 131 -3.13 9.57 -6.10
C LEU A 131 -2.84 9.54 -7.60
N SER A 132 -2.87 10.71 -8.23
CA SER A 132 -2.39 10.90 -9.61
C SER A 132 -0.98 11.47 -9.54
N LEU A 133 0.03 10.64 -9.84
CA LEU A 133 1.41 11.09 -9.99
C LEU A 133 1.61 11.75 -11.38
N SER A 134 0.88 12.82 -11.67
CA SER A 134 1.11 13.64 -12.86
C SER A 134 0.59 15.05 -12.67
N ASN A 135 1.25 16.03 -13.28
CA ASN A 135 0.81 17.43 -13.30
C ASN A 135 -0.51 17.67 -14.07
N ASN A 136 -1.24 16.63 -14.50
CA ASN A 136 -2.54 16.71 -15.17
C ASN A 136 -3.20 15.32 -15.16
N ALA A 137 -4.38 15.17 -14.54
CA ALA A 137 -5.21 13.96 -14.63
C ALA A 137 -6.16 14.04 -15.85
N PRO A 138 -6.44 12.93 -16.57
CA PRO A 138 -7.40 12.93 -17.68
C PRO A 138 -8.87 12.85 -17.19
N PRO A 139 -9.83 13.51 -17.86
CA PRO A 139 -11.17 13.79 -17.31
C PRO A 139 -12.26 12.71 -17.44
N ASP A 140 -12.01 11.51 -17.98
CA ASP A 140 -13.11 10.59 -18.38
C ASP A 140 -13.03 9.16 -17.81
N MET A 141 -13.33 8.98 -16.51
CA MET A 141 -13.70 7.67 -15.96
C MET A 141 -14.87 7.79 -14.98
N THR A 142 -15.99 7.12 -15.30
CA THR A 142 -17.19 7.01 -14.44
C THR A 142 -17.40 5.55 -14.03
N PHE A 143 -17.53 5.30 -12.72
CA PHE A 143 -17.81 3.99 -12.12
C PHE A 143 -19.08 4.04 -11.26
N SER A 144 -19.89 2.98 -11.27
CA SER A 144 -21.21 2.91 -10.64
C SER A 144 -21.23 2.12 -9.31
N TYR A 145 -21.74 2.79 -8.26
CA TYR A 145 -22.26 2.29 -6.97
C TYR A 145 -21.48 1.21 -6.20
N VAL A 146 -20.31 1.58 -5.70
CA VAL A 146 -19.77 1.15 -4.40
C VAL A 146 -19.29 2.42 -3.70
N GLN A 147 -19.69 2.66 -2.44
CA GLN A 147 -19.24 3.84 -1.70
C GLN A 147 -17.71 3.73 -1.46
N PRO A 148 -16.89 4.66 -1.96
CA PRO A 148 -15.43 4.58 -1.90
C PRO A 148 -14.87 4.84 -0.49
N VAL A 149 -13.63 4.39 -0.23
CA VAL A 149 -12.87 4.61 1.02
C VAL A 149 -11.72 5.60 0.78
N ARG A 150 -11.47 6.57 1.68
CA ARG A 150 -10.43 7.64 1.52
C ARG A 150 -9.14 7.07 1.99
N LEU A 151 -8.14 7.37 1.20
CA LEU A 151 -6.75 7.27 1.57
C LEU A 151 -6.23 8.70 1.52
N LEU A 152 -5.28 9.10 2.36
CA LEU A 152 -4.89 10.51 2.53
C LEU A 152 -3.47 10.73 1.99
N GLY A 153 -3.22 11.88 1.34
CA GLY A 153 -1.86 12.32 1.03
C GLY A 153 -1.74 13.35 -0.08
N ASP A 154 -1.82 14.64 0.23
CA ASP A 154 -1.58 15.74 -0.72
C ASP A 154 -0.06 16.01 -0.94
N LEU A 155 0.77 15.00 -0.65
CA LEU A 155 2.22 15.08 -0.67
C LEU A 155 2.79 14.55 -1.98
N THR A 156 3.98 15.01 -2.34
CA THR A 156 4.75 14.40 -3.43
C THR A 156 5.32 13.06 -2.99
N TYR A 157 5.06 12.02 -3.78
CA TYR A 157 5.52 10.66 -3.52
C TYR A 157 6.70 10.27 -4.41
N ARG A 158 7.60 9.48 -3.85
CA ARG A 158 8.72 8.86 -4.53
C ARG A 158 8.54 7.34 -4.55
N LEU A 159 8.63 6.76 -5.75
CA LEU A 159 8.75 5.32 -5.94
C LEU A 159 10.23 4.92 -5.88
N ILE A 160 10.58 3.97 -5.02
CA ILE A 160 11.93 3.45 -4.84
C ILE A 160 11.91 1.95 -5.13
N PRO A 161 12.37 1.52 -6.32
CA PRO A 161 12.57 0.11 -6.62
C PRO A 161 13.66 -0.47 -5.71
N LEU A 162 13.43 -1.69 -5.23
CA LEU A 162 14.35 -2.45 -4.39
C LEU A 162 14.61 -3.83 -5.03
N PRO A 163 15.62 -4.58 -4.55
CA PRO A 163 15.89 -5.93 -5.05
C PRO A 163 14.68 -6.88 -4.90
N ASN A 164 14.62 -7.89 -5.77
CA ASN A 164 13.63 -8.99 -5.75
C ASN A 164 12.18 -8.52 -5.79
N GLY A 165 11.84 -7.67 -6.75
CA GLY A 165 10.46 -7.21 -6.95
C GLY A 165 9.92 -6.29 -5.85
N ALA A 166 10.70 -5.99 -4.81
CA ALA A 166 10.27 -5.15 -3.72
C ALA A 166 10.31 -3.67 -4.13
N TYR A 167 9.47 -2.84 -3.51
CA TYR A 167 9.53 -1.39 -3.64
C TYR A 167 8.94 -0.67 -2.44
N CYS A 168 9.23 0.62 -2.36
CA CYS A 168 8.57 1.57 -1.48
C CYS A 168 7.93 2.68 -2.31
N LEU A 169 6.69 3.07 -1.98
CA LEU A 169 6.05 4.28 -2.50
C LEU A 169 5.74 5.18 -1.29
N ILE A 170 6.52 6.25 -1.15
CA ILE A 170 6.61 7.01 0.11
C ILE A 170 6.65 8.51 -0.11
N PRO A 171 6.23 9.34 0.86
CA PRO A 171 6.38 10.78 0.76
C PRO A 171 7.86 11.14 0.64
N GLU A 172 8.17 12.03 -0.31
CA GLU A 172 9.52 12.59 -0.47
C GLU A 172 9.90 13.45 0.75
N THR A 173 8.95 14.26 1.21
CA THR A 173 9.03 15.04 2.43
C THR A 173 7.73 14.88 3.20
N ILE A 174 7.82 14.65 4.51
CA ILE A 174 6.69 14.66 5.43
C ILE A 174 6.64 16.02 6.11
N GLU A 175 5.59 16.76 5.82
CA GLU A 175 5.30 18.04 6.46
C GLU A 175 4.55 17.86 7.77
N LYS A 176 4.73 18.79 8.71
CA LYS A 176 3.92 18.83 9.93
C LYS A 176 2.45 19.05 9.56
N HIS A 177 1.56 18.52 10.38
CA HIS A 177 0.11 18.74 10.24
C HIS A 177 -0.49 18.22 8.93
N HIS A 178 0.23 17.35 8.22
CA HIS A 178 -0.27 16.67 7.03
C HIS A 178 -0.41 15.17 7.31
N ALA A 179 -1.58 14.63 6.98
CA ALA A 179 -1.77 13.20 6.95
C ALA A 179 -0.97 12.61 5.77
N PHE A 180 -0.46 11.40 5.95
CA PHE A 180 0.32 10.74 4.91
C PHE A 180 0.16 9.22 4.99
N ARG A 181 0.49 8.56 3.89
CA ARG A 181 0.62 7.10 3.84
C ARG A 181 2.03 6.67 3.45
N ILE A 182 2.42 5.49 3.89
CA ILE A 182 3.64 4.79 3.46
C ILE A 182 3.21 3.45 2.87
N GLU A 183 3.58 3.19 1.63
CA GLU A 183 3.34 1.92 0.96
C GLU A 183 4.66 1.16 0.75
N VAL A 184 4.60 -0.13 0.99
CA VAL A 184 5.63 -1.08 0.56
C VAL A 184 4.96 -2.17 -0.26
N GLY A 185 5.61 -2.60 -1.33
CA GLY A 185 5.07 -3.66 -2.18
C GLY A 185 6.11 -4.68 -2.58
N TRP A 186 5.63 -5.83 -3.00
CA TRP A 186 6.44 -6.94 -3.48
C TRP A 186 5.75 -7.58 -4.68
N LEU A 187 6.29 -7.30 -5.88
CA LEU A 187 5.87 -7.93 -7.13
C LEU A 187 6.63 -9.25 -7.31
N ARG A 188 5.90 -10.35 -7.40
CA ARG A 188 6.43 -11.69 -7.59
C ARG A 188 6.62 -11.99 -9.08
N ALA A 189 7.44 -13.01 -9.39
CA ALA A 189 7.77 -13.38 -10.77
C ALA A 189 6.56 -13.89 -11.58
N ASP A 190 5.52 -14.37 -10.89
CA ASP A 190 4.25 -14.83 -11.46
C ASP A 190 3.28 -13.69 -11.81
N GLY A 191 3.64 -12.43 -11.54
CA GLY A 191 2.81 -11.26 -11.80
C GLY A 191 1.79 -10.96 -10.70
N ASP A 192 1.75 -11.76 -9.63
CA ASP A 192 1.03 -11.39 -8.42
C ASP A 192 1.86 -10.36 -7.62
N ARG A 193 1.17 -9.49 -6.90
CA ARG A 193 1.78 -8.44 -6.09
C ARG A 193 1.04 -8.27 -4.77
N SER A 194 1.82 -8.15 -3.71
CA SER A 194 1.33 -7.83 -2.37
C SER A 194 1.75 -6.41 -2.01
N ARG A 195 0.83 -5.59 -1.50
CA ARG A 195 1.11 -4.23 -1.03
C ARG A 195 0.62 -4.07 0.41
N LEU A 196 1.45 -3.46 1.24
CA LEU A 196 1.10 -3.08 2.61
C LEU A 196 1.24 -1.58 2.75
N ILE A 197 0.13 -0.92 3.08
CA ILE A 197 0.04 0.52 3.26
C ILE A 197 -0.22 0.81 4.73
N ARG A 198 0.49 1.78 5.30
CA ARG A 198 0.19 2.36 6.62
C ARG A 198 -0.27 3.80 6.47
N TYR A 199 -1.33 4.14 7.19
CA TYR A 199 -1.93 5.47 7.21
C TYR A 199 -1.58 6.19 8.50
N TYR A 200 -1.22 7.46 8.36
CA TYR A 200 -0.88 8.35 9.47
C TYR A 200 -1.76 9.60 9.39
N ASP A 201 -2.33 10.00 10.53
CA ASP A 201 -3.07 11.25 10.63
C ASP A 201 -2.13 12.48 10.56
N ASN A 202 -2.70 13.68 10.62
CA ASN A 202 -1.96 14.93 10.61
C ASN A 202 -1.04 15.14 11.83
N ARG A 203 -1.13 14.30 12.86
CA ARG A 203 -0.21 14.31 14.01
C ARG A 203 0.92 13.29 13.85
N GLY A 204 0.93 12.53 12.75
CA GLY A 204 1.87 11.42 12.54
C GLY A 204 1.51 10.17 13.33
N VAL A 205 0.27 10.05 13.83
CA VAL A 205 -0.19 8.85 14.55
C VAL A 205 -0.67 7.82 13.54
N TRP A 206 -0.21 6.57 13.68
CA TRP A 206 -0.68 5.46 12.87
C TRP A 206 -2.16 5.16 13.16
N THR A 207 -3.01 5.22 12.13
CA THR A 207 -4.47 5.05 12.25
C THR A 207 -4.97 3.72 11.69
N ALA A 208 -4.43 3.28 10.56
CA ALA A 208 -4.88 2.09 9.86
C ALA A 208 -3.77 1.45 9.02
N SER A 209 -3.97 0.20 8.63
CA SER A 209 -3.17 -0.47 7.60
C SER A 209 -4.06 -1.14 6.56
N ALA A 210 -3.66 -1.07 5.30
CA ALA A 210 -4.27 -1.82 4.20
C ALA A 210 -3.31 -2.89 3.68
N LEU A 211 -3.79 -4.13 3.57
CA LEU A 211 -3.16 -5.18 2.80
C LEU A 211 -3.91 -5.32 1.47
N ILE A 212 -3.16 -5.27 0.37
CA ILE A 212 -3.69 -5.47 -0.97
C ILE A 212 -2.96 -6.63 -1.62
N GLU A 213 -3.73 -7.60 -2.11
CA GLU A 213 -3.22 -8.70 -2.93
C GLU A 213 -3.82 -8.51 -4.33
N ASP A 214 -3.00 -8.06 -5.26
CA ASP A 214 -3.39 -7.80 -6.65
C ASP A 214 -2.53 -8.58 -7.65
N ARG A 215 -2.98 -8.61 -8.90
CA ARG A 215 -2.27 -9.25 -10.01
C ARG A 215 -2.51 -8.50 -11.29
N LEU A 216 -1.65 -8.74 -12.27
CA LEU A 216 -1.86 -8.26 -13.64
C LEU A 216 -3.25 -8.67 -14.12
N ALA A 217 -4.03 -7.67 -14.54
CA ALA A 217 -5.31 -7.89 -15.17
C ALA A 217 -5.09 -8.29 -16.64
N ALA A 218 -5.81 -9.32 -17.07
CA ALA A 218 -5.77 -9.83 -18.45
C ALA A 218 -6.65 -8.99 -19.39
#